data_AF-A0A949NE35-F1
#
_entry.id   AF-A0A949NE35-F1
#
_cell.length_a   1.000
_cell.length_b   1.000
_cell.length_c   1.000
_cell.angle_alpha   90.00
_cell.angle_beta   90.00
_cell.angle_gamma   90.00
#
_symmetry.space_group_name_H-M   'P 1'
#
loop_
_entity.id
_entity.type
_entity.pdbx_description
1 polymer ?
#
loop_
_entity_poly.entity_id
_entity_poly.type
_entity_poly.pdbx_seq_one_letter_code
_entity_poly.pdbx_strand_id
1 'polypeptide(L)'
;MTKAILILSLILSIALPAYGMIDQCDSDWGTSCYGMRVTICPQGDFELLSDGCGGGDDYIWVRVVDTEGSGITGIPTADYWLQACDPAQELCLCSFSFAANAPTDATGYAEFSGRIAGGGCILTGGVGLTVQGKILVENPACVDVTCVDIVIVSPDLNADCFVNLSDLGMFGLSYNLSLGQPGYDPCCDFNDDDNCNLSDFAHIGEHYQHEC
;
A
#
# COMPACT_ATOMS: atom_id res chain seq x y z
N MET A 1 -18.02 57.26 33.70
CA MET A 1 -18.39 56.22 32.72
C MET A 1 -17.17 55.36 32.44
N THR A 2 -17.08 54.24 33.15
CA THR A 2 -15.92 53.35 33.24
C THR A 2 -16.07 52.28 32.16
N LYS A 3 -15.22 52.26 31.13
CA LYS A 3 -15.19 51.19 30.14
C LYS A 3 -14.12 50.18 30.53
N ALA A 4 -14.57 49.00 30.95
CA ALA A 4 -13.74 47.82 31.14
C ALA A 4 -13.20 47.36 29.78
N ILE A 5 -11.88 47.26 29.65
CA ILE A 5 -11.20 46.58 28.55
C ILE A 5 -10.94 45.17 29.06
N LEU A 6 -11.78 44.23 28.64
CA LEU A 6 -11.68 42.83 29.00
C LEU A 6 -10.66 42.16 28.07
N ILE A 7 -9.60 41.66 28.69
CA ILE A 7 -8.56 40.82 28.10
C ILE A 7 -9.22 39.50 27.68
N LEU A 8 -9.18 39.17 26.39
CA LEU A 8 -9.53 37.84 25.90
C LEU A 8 -8.48 37.36 24.89
N SER A 9 -7.25 37.17 25.38
CA SER A 9 -6.27 36.29 24.73
C SER A 9 -6.60 34.86 25.13
N LEU A 10 -7.60 34.26 24.47
CA LEU A 10 -7.91 32.85 24.61
C LEU A 10 -6.80 32.06 23.92
N ILE A 11 -5.95 31.45 24.75
CA ILE A 11 -4.87 30.55 24.40
C ILE A 11 -5.47 29.39 23.58
N LEU A 12 -5.24 29.40 22.27
CA LEU A 12 -5.43 28.23 21.43
C LEU A 12 -4.21 27.32 21.61
N SER A 13 -4.12 26.70 22.79
CA SER A 13 -3.26 25.53 22.99
C SER A 13 -3.94 24.36 22.28
N ILE A 14 -3.74 24.30 20.97
CA ILE A 14 -3.89 23.04 20.24
C ILE A 14 -2.82 22.14 20.87
N ALA A 15 -3.23 21.31 21.82
CA ALA A 15 -2.45 20.15 22.19
C ALA A 15 -2.43 19.29 20.93
N LEU A 16 -1.46 19.54 20.06
CA LEU A 16 -1.05 18.52 19.12
C LEU A 16 -0.75 17.31 20.01
N PRO A 17 -1.39 16.16 19.78
CA PRO A 17 -0.96 14.96 20.46
C PRO A 17 0.54 14.88 20.21
N ALA A 18 1.32 14.83 21.30
CA ALA A 18 2.73 14.49 21.17
C ALA A 18 2.72 13.06 20.65
N TYR A 19 2.79 12.91 19.34
CA TYR A 19 2.96 11.61 18.71
C TYR A 19 4.22 11.02 19.34
N GLY A 20 4.08 9.90 20.03
CA GLY A 20 5.22 9.15 20.53
C GLY A 20 6.19 8.90 19.38
N MET A 21 7.49 8.90 19.65
CA MET A 21 8.42 8.49 18.61
C MET A 21 8.17 7.01 18.32
N ILE A 22 7.86 6.69 17.06
CA ILE A 22 7.64 5.31 16.62
C ILE A 22 8.89 4.49 16.92
N ASP A 23 8.70 3.38 17.63
CA ASP A 23 9.69 2.32 17.69
C ASP A 23 9.52 1.44 16.44
N GLN A 24 10.39 1.64 15.46
CA GLN A 24 10.35 0.91 14.19
C GLN A 24 10.55 -0.60 14.35
N CYS A 25 11.16 -1.04 15.45
CA CYS A 25 11.56 -2.43 15.68
C CYS A 25 10.55 -3.20 16.54
N ASP A 26 9.91 -2.52 17.50
CA ASP A 26 8.85 -3.14 18.31
C ASP A 26 7.44 -2.95 17.69
N SER A 27 7.32 -2.11 16.66
CA SER A 27 6.12 -2.03 15.81
C SER A 27 6.09 -3.17 14.79
N ASP A 28 4.88 -3.62 14.45
CA ASP A 28 4.67 -4.78 13.59
C ASP A 28 3.50 -4.57 12.64
N TRP A 29 3.47 -5.31 11.54
CA TRP A 29 2.43 -5.22 10.54
C TRP A 29 2.35 -6.50 9.69
N GLY A 30 1.22 -6.73 9.05
CA GLY A 30 1.02 -7.93 8.26
C GLY A 30 -0.32 -7.97 7.53
N THR A 31 -0.65 -9.14 7.03
CA THR A 31 -1.92 -9.44 6.36
C THR A 31 -2.78 -10.40 7.19
N SER A 32 -4.08 -10.41 6.93
CA SER A 32 -5.05 -11.37 7.50
C SER A 32 -4.84 -12.80 6.99
N CYS A 33 -4.19 -12.96 5.83
CA CYS A 33 -4.00 -14.21 5.10
C CYS A 33 -2.59 -14.30 4.51
N TYR A 34 -2.12 -15.52 4.27
CA TYR A 34 -0.83 -15.78 3.62
C TYR A 34 -0.99 -15.74 2.10
N GLY A 35 -0.04 -15.11 1.39
CA GLY A 35 -0.04 -15.05 -0.07
C GLY A 35 -1.11 -14.11 -0.64
N MET A 36 -1.34 -12.97 0.03
CA MET A 36 -2.26 -11.95 -0.47
C MET A 36 -1.83 -11.48 -1.86
N ARG A 37 -2.76 -11.50 -2.82
CA ARG A 37 -2.54 -11.03 -4.18
C ARG A 37 -3.58 -9.97 -4.50
N VAL A 38 -3.14 -8.81 -4.97
CA VAL A 38 -4.04 -7.73 -5.36
C VAL A 38 -3.64 -7.11 -6.69
N THR A 39 -4.63 -6.86 -7.52
CA THR A 39 -4.47 -6.07 -8.74
C THR A 39 -4.84 -4.61 -8.48
N ILE A 40 -3.94 -3.69 -8.80
CA ILE A 40 -4.06 -2.27 -8.52
C ILE A 40 -4.06 -1.45 -9.81
N CYS A 41 -4.52 -0.20 -9.73
CA CYS A 41 -4.51 0.72 -10.87
C CYS A 41 -4.34 2.15 -10.36
N PRO A 42 -3.76 3.09 -11.15
CA PRO A 42 -3.57 4.47 -10.72
C PRO A 42 -4.85 5.17 -10.22
N GLN A 43 -6.01 4.89 -10.82
CA GLN A 43 -7.29 5.48 -10.38
C GLN A 43 -7.82 4.88 -9.07
N GLY A 44 -7.22 3.79 -8.57
CA GLY A 44 -7.61 3.13 -7.33
C GLY A 44 -8.99 2.49 -7.39
N ASP A 45 -9.39 1.94 -8.54
CA ASP A 45 -10.73 1.40 -8.78
C ASP A 45 -10.78 -0.09 -9.15
N PHE A 46 -9.66 -0.81 -8.98
CA PHE A 46 -9.50 -2.21 -9.39
C PHE A 46 -10.02 -3.23 -8.36
N GLU A 47 -9.16 -3.90 -7.57
CA GLU A 47 -9.54 -4.84 -6.51
C GLU A 47 -9.54 -4.18 -5.12
N LEU A 48 -10.34 -4.72 -4.20
CA LEU A 48 -10.28 -4.36 -2.79
C LEU A 48 -9.27 -5.27 -2.10
N LEU A 49 -8.59 -4.76 -1.09
CA LEU A 49 -7.73 -5.58 -0.22
C LEU A 49 -8.52 -6.72 0.44
N SER A 50 -9.82 -6.52 0.67
CA SER A 50 -10.73 -7.53 1.20
C SER A 50 -10.90 -8.76 0.32
N ASP A 51 -10.61 -8.65 -0.98
CA ASP A 51 -10.71 -9.75 -1.93
C ASP A 51 -9.35 -10.42 -2.18
N GLY A 52 -8.27 -9.94 -1.55
CA GLY A 52 -6.89 -10.31 -1.90
C GLY A 52 -6.51 -11.78 -1.63
N CYS A 53 -7.32 -12.52 -0.88
CA CYS A 53 -7.19 -13.98 -0.72
C CYS A 53 -8.47 -14.73 -1.14
N GLY A 54 -9.38 -14.07 -1.85
CA GLY A 54 -10.65 -14.62 -2.35
C GLY A 54 -11.76 -14.74 -1.30
N GLY A 55 -11.54 -14.22 -0.08
CA GLY A 55 -12.45 -14.39 1.06
C GLY A 55 -13.48 -13.26 1.25
N GLY A 56 -13.21 -12.06 0.77
CA GLY A 56 -14.08 -10.88 0.93
C GLY A 56 -13.99 -10.17 2.29
N ASP A 57 -13.15 -10.67 3.21
CA ASP A 57 -12.93 -10.16 4.56
C ASP A 57 -11.42 -9.96 4.86
N ASP A 58 -10.58 -9.93 3.83
CA ASP A 58 -9.13 -9.79 3.98
C ASP A 58 -8.71 -8.35 4.33
N TYR A 59 -7.55 -8.19 4.97
CA TYR A 59 -7.04 -6.87 5.33
C TYR A 59 -5.53 -6.89 5.57
N ILE A 60 -4.93 -5.71 5.46
CA ILE A 60 -3.62 -5.42 6.05
C ILE A 60 -3.87 -4.84 7.43
N TRP A 61 -3.00 -5.15 8.39
CA TRP A 61 -3.02 -4.57 9.73
C TRP A 61 -1.66 -4.02 10.11
N VAL A 62 -1.65 -3.03 11.00
CA VAL A 62 -0.44 -2.47 11.60
C VAL A 62 -0.67 -2.24 13.09
N ARG A 63 0.34 -2.52 13.91
CA ARG A 63 0.42 -2.15 15.31
C ARG A 63 1.65 -1.27 15.53
N VAL A 64 1.42 0.01 15.78
CA VAL A 64 2.47 1.01 15.97
C VAL A 64 2.65 1.32 17.45
N VAL A 65 3.87 1.14 17.96
CA VAL A 65 4.21 1.42 19.36
C VAL A 65 5.32 2.46 19.49
N ASP A 66 5.39 3.08 20.66
CA ASP A 66 6.52 3.91 21.08
C ASP A 66 7.65 3.07 21.71
N THR A 67 8.73 3.73 22.10
CA THR A 67 9.93 3.13 22.71
C THR A 67 9.67 2.48 24.09
N GLU A 68 8.50 2.70 24.66
CA GLU A 68 8.04 2.10 25.90
C GLU A 68 7.10 0.90 25.65
N GLY A 69 6.86 0.55 24.38
CA GLY A 69 5.96 -0.51 23.95
C GLY A 69 4.47 -0.13 24.02
N SER A 70 4.16 1.15 24.27
CA SER A 70 2.80 1.65 24.33
C SER A 70 2.28 1.98 22.93
N GLY A 71 1.01 1.65 22.67
CA GLY A 71 0.39 1.94 21.38
C GLY A 71 0.31 3.45 21.09
N ILE A 72 0.66 3.85 19.86
CA ILE A 72 0.53 5.25 19.43
C ILE A 72 -0.86 5.46 18.84
N THR A 73 -1.72 6.17 19.55
CA THR A 73 -3.09 6.47 19.14
C THR A 73 -3.20 7.68 18.22
N GLY A 74 -4.13 7.62 17.27
CA GLY A 74 -4.54 8.76 16.45
C GLY A 74 -3.58 9.08 15.30
N ILE A 75 -2.77 8.12 14.85
CA ILE A 75 -2.03 8.24 13.60
C ILE A 75 -3.05 8.40 12.47
N PRO A 76 -2.98 9.47 11.65
CA PRO A 76 -3.98 9.73 10.60
C PRO A 76 -4.06 8.59 9.58
N THR A 77 -5.25 8.41 9.00
CA THR A 77 -5.50 7.32 8.03
C THR A 77 -4.63 7.36 6.77
N ALA A 78 -4.06 8.51 6.42
CA ALA A 78 -3.24 8.69 5.23
C ALA A 78 -1.73 8.76 5.53
N ASP A 79 -1.30 8.48 6.76
CA ASP A 79 0.11 8.62 7.18
C ASP A 79 0.89 7.30 7.02
N TYR A 80 0.61 6.59 5.91
CA TYR A 80 1.12 5.27 5.56
C TYR A 80 1.57 5.23 4.11
N TRP A 81 2.69 4.55 3.85
CA TRP A 81 3.23 4.36 2.50
C TRP A 81 3.73 2.92 2.33
N LEU A 82 3.47 2.37 1.15
CA LEU A 82 3.99 1.06 0.74
C LEU A 82 5.24 1.27 -0.11
N GLN A 83 6.12 0.27 -0.15
CA GLN A 83 7.24 0.23 -1.07
C GLN A 83 7.62 -1.20 -1.42
N ALA A 84 8.22 -1.38 -2.60
CA ALA A 84 8.85 -2.65 -2.97
C ALA A 84 10.00 -2.97 -2.01
N CYS A 85 10.07 -4.21 -1.53
CA CYS A 85 11.25 -4.68 -0.82
C CYS A 85 12.35 -5.15 -1.77
N ASP A 86 11.99 -5.72 -2.92
CA ASP A 86 12.95 -6.06 -3.97
C ASP A 86 13.27 -4.81 -4.82
N PRO A 87 14.52 -4.33 -4.83
CA PRO A 87 14.89 -3.15 -5.62
C PRO A 87 14.84 -3.37 -7.14
N ALA A 88 14.68 -4.61 -7.61
CA ALA A 88 14.44 -4.91 -9.02
C ALA A 88 12.97 -4.73 -9.42
N GLN A 89 12.08 -4.51 -8.45
CA GLN A 89 10.65 -4.31 -8.64
C GLN A 89 10.28 -2.89 -8.21
N GLU A 90 9.32 -2.29 -8.90
CA GLU A 90 8.95 -0.90 -8.68
C GLU A 90 7.45 -0.78 -8.48
N LEU A 91 7.09 0.11 -7.56
CA LEU A 91 5.72 0.58 -7.38
C LEU A 91 5.72 2.08 -7.60
N CYS A 92 4.77 2.52 -8.41
CA CYS A 92 4.36 3.91 -8.41
C CYS A 92 3.12 4.02 -7.51
N LEU A 93 3.08 5.01 -6.62
CA LEU A 93 1.96 5.20 -5.70
C LEU A 93 1.40 6.61 -5.85
N CYS A 94 0.07 6.71 -5.98
CA CYS A 94 -0.60 8.00 -6.05
C CYS A 94 -0.56 8.76 -4.71
N SER A 95 -0.91 10.05 -4.72
CA SER A 95 -0.90 10.91 -3.51
C SER A 95 -1.80 10.39 -2.38
N PHE A 96 -2.85 9.63 -2.70
CA PHE A 96 -3.72 8.94 -1.76
C PHE A 96 -3.80 7.45 -2.13
N SER A 97 -2.63 6.82 -2.19
CA SER A 97 -2.49 5.43 -2.63
C SER A 97 -3.12 4.41 -1.68
N PHE A 98 -2.99 4.62 -0.37
CA PHE A 98 -3.28 3.62 0.64
C PHE A 98 -3.73 4.32 1.92
N ALA A 99 -4.89 3.94 2.46
CA ALA A 99 -5.46 4.59 3.63
C ALA A 99 -6.05 3.60 4.63
N ALA A 100 -5.77 3.81 5.91
CA ALA A 100 -6.35 3.01 6.98
C ALA A 100 -7.86 3.28 7.11
N ASN A 101 -8.60 2.28 7.56
CA ASN A 101 -10.03 2.33 7.80
C ASN A 101 -10.40 3.36 8.88
N ALA A 102 -9.52 3.56 9.85
CA ALA A 102 -9.62 4.56 10.91
C ALA A 102 -8.21 4.94 11.41
N PRO A 103 -8.05 6.08 12.10
CA PRO A 103 -6.82 6.37 12.83
C PRO A 103 -6.50 5.28 13.84
N THR A 104 -5.21 5.10 14.19
CA THR A 104 -4.81 4.06 15.16
C THR A 104 -5.54 4.20 16.49
N ASP A 105 -5.88 3.06 17.09
CA ASP A 105 -6.60 3.02 18.36
C ASP A 105 -5.67 3.18 19.59
N ALA A 106 -6.23 2.93 20.80
CA ALA A 106 -5.49 2.99 22.07
C ALA A 106 -4.29 2.02 22.15
N THR A 107 -4.28 0.98 21.32
CA THR A 107 -3.23 -0.04 21.26
C THR A 107 -2.25 0.19 20.10
N GLY A 108 -2.46 1.27 19.33
CA GLY A 108 -1.66 1.58 18.15
C GLY A 108 -2.07 0.81 16.90
N TYR A 109 -3.24 0.16 16.94
CA TYR A 109 -3.69 -0.74 15.88
C TYR A 109 -4.53 -0.02 14.82
N ALA A 110 -4.31 -0.34 13.55
CA ALA A 110 -5.13 0.09 12.43
C ALA A 110 -5.21 -1.01 11.35
N GLU A 111 -6.30 -1.00 10.58
CA GLU A 111 -6.57 -1.95 9.49
C GLU A 111 -6.79 -1.22 8.18
N PHE A 112 -6.52 -1.92 7.07
CA PHE A 112 -6.69 -1.44 5.71
C PHE A 112 -7.46 -2.51 4.93
N SER A 113 -8.66 -2.17 4.48
CA SER A 113 -9.47 -3.03 3.61
C SER A 113 -9.93 -2.32 2.33
N GLY A 114 -9.46 -1.09 2.12
CA GLY A 114 -9.76 -0.29 0.94
C GLY A 114 -9.02 -0.77 -0.32
N ARG A 115 -8.81 0.16 -1.24
CA ARG A 115 -8.09 -0.08 -2.49
C ARG A 115 -6.69 0.51 -2.41
N ILE A 116 -5.79 0.02 -3.26
CA ILE A 116 -4.50 0.64 -3.48
C ILE A 116 -4.54 1.38 -4.82
N ALA A 117 -4.24 2.68 -4.82
CA ALA A 117 -4.09 3.49 -6.02
C ALA A 117 -2.60 3.62 -6.39
N GLY A 118 -2.23 3.05 -7.52
CA GLY A 118 -0.85 2.99 -7.98
C GLY A 118 -0.67 2.01 -9.13
N GLY A 119 0.58 1.75 -9.47
CA GLY A 119 0.98 0.87 -10.56
C GLY A 119 2.30 0.17 -10.29
N GLY A 120 2.78 -0.56 -11.30
CA GLY A 120 3.94 -1.44 -11.19
C GLY A 120 3.60 -2.87 -10.82
N CYS A 121 4.60 -3.62 -10.38
CA CYS A 121 4.48 -5.04 -10.14
C CYS A 121 5.42 -5.52 -9.03
N ILE A 122 4.87 -6.25 -8.06
CA ILE A 122 5.57 -6.98 -7.01
C ILE A 122 5.21 -8.47 -7.08
N LEU A 123 6.16 -9.31 -7.45
CA LEU A 123 5.98 -10.78 -7.50
C LEU A 123 6.75 -11.50 -6.39
N THR A 124 7.85 -10.91 -5.93
CA THR A 124 8.75 -11.53 -4.95
C THR A 124 9.35 -10.48 -4.03
N GLY A 125 9.85 -10.90 -2.87
CA GLY A 125 10.46 -9.99 -1.90
C GLY A 125 9.43 -9.23 -1.05
N GLY A 126 8.20 -9.09 -1.53
CA GLY A 126 7.09 -8.52 -0.79
C GLY A 126 7.10 -7.00 -0.72
N VAL A 127 6.28 -6.48 0.18
CA VAL A 127 6.05 -5.04 0.37
C VAL A 127 6.55 -4.64 1.75
N GLY A 128 7.15 -3.46 1.86
CA GLY A 128 7.50 -2.80 3.11
C GLY A 128 6.50 -1.69 3.47
N LEU A 129 6.27 -1.47 4.76
CA LEU A 129 5.37 -0.42 5.26
C LEU A 129 6.15 0.70 5.96
N THR A 130 5.86 1.93 5.58
CA THR A 130 6.32 3.16 6.23
C THR A 130 5.15 3.83 6.94
N VAL A 131 5.36 4.21 8.19
CA VAL A 131 4.38 4.90 9.05
C VAL A 131 4.98 6.21 9.53
N GLN A 132 4.31 7.35 9.30
CA GLN A 132 4.82 8.68 9.64
C GLN A 132 6.27 8.96 9.13
N GLY A 133 6.61 8.45 7.94
CA GLY A 133 7.94 8.57 7.35
C GLY A 133 9.02 7.69 8.00
N LYS A 134 8.65 6.70 8.81
CA LYS A 134 9.52 5.69 9.41
C LYS A 134 9.18 4.30 8.89
N ILE A 135 10.16 3.61 8.34
CA ILE A 135 9.97 2.25 7.82
C ILE A 135 10.02 1.25 8.98
N LEU A 136 9.10 0.28 8.99
CA LEU A 136 9.10 -0.78 10.00
C LEU A 136 10.19 -1.81 9.67
N VAL A 137 10.91 -2.25 10.71
CA VAL A 137 12.08 -3.12 10.59
C VAL A 137 11.95 -4.36 11.47
N GLU A 138 12.64 -5.42 11.10
CA GLU A 138 12.50 -6.73 11.74
C GLU A 138 13.08 -6.76 13.15
N ASN A 139 12.28 -7.21 14.12
CA ASN A 139 12.70 -7.53 15.48
C ASN A 139 13.42 -8.90 15.51
N PRO A 140 14.53 -9.08 16.26
CA PRO A 140 15.18 -8.14 17.19
C PRO A 140 16.39 -7.40 16.63
N ALA A 141 16.73 -7.59 15.35
CA ALA A 141 17.93 -7.02 14.78
C ALA A 141 17.78 -5.53 14.44
N CYS A 142 16.55 -5.09 14.13
CA CYS A 142 16.18 -3.70 13.84
C CYS A 142 16.99 -3.07 12.69
N VAL A 143 17.40 -3.87 11.71
CA VAL A 143 18.27 -3.45 10.59
C VAL A 143 17.62 -3.68 9.24
N ASP A 144 16.92 -4.79 9.07
CA ASP A 144 16.28 -5.18 7.82
C ASP A 144 14.83 -4.73 7.83
N VAL A 145 14.31 -4.32 6.67
CA VAL A 145 12.91 -3.90 6.52
C VAL A 145 11.99 -5.10 6.74
N THR A 146 10.91 -4.91 7.50
CA THR A 146 9.86 -5.94 7.62
C THR A 146 9.10 -6.01 6.29
N CYS A 147 9.35 -7.07 5.53
CA CYS A 147 8.73 -7.32 4.24
C CYS A 147 7.63 -8.37 4.36
N VAL A 148 6.41 -8.00 3.98
CA VAL A 148 5.24 -8.88 4.02
C VAL A 148 4.96 -9.41 2.61
N ASP A 149 4.70 -10.71 2.51
CA ASP A 149 4.44 -11.43 1.26
C ASP A 149 3.08 -11.04 0.67
N ILE A 150 3.07 -9.90 -0.03
CA ILE A 150 1.96 -9.36 -0.80
C ILE A 150 2.40 -9.28 -2.25
N VAL A 151 1.65 -9.93 -3.13
CA VAL A 151 1.82 -9.84 -4.58
C VAL A 151 0.96 -8.69 -5.10
N ILE A 152 1.57 -7.79 -5.87
CA ILE A 152 0.90 -6.66 -6.51
C ILE A 152 1.11 -6.77 -8.02
N VAL A 153 0.06 -6.64 -8.80
CA VAL A 153 0.17 -6.45 -10.25
C VAL A 153 -0.67 -5.26 -10.69
N SER A 154 -0.32 -4.68 -11.83
CA SER A 154 -1.04 -3.53 -12.36
C SER A 154 -0.95 -3.49 -13.89
N PRO A 155 -2.00 -3.03 -14.59
CA PRO A 155 -1.90 -2.72 -16.02
C PRO A 155 -0.97 -1.54 -16.32
N ASP A 156 -0.53 -0.75 -15.32
CA ASP A 156 0.59 0.18 -15.42
C ASP A 156 1.89 -0.62 -15.18
N LEU A 157 2.42 -1.21 -16.24
CA LEU A 157 3.53 -2.17 -16.20
C LEU A 157 4.90 -1.50 -16.11
N ASN A 158 5.01 -0.24 -16.56
CA ASN A 158 6.25 0.52 -16.48
C ASN A 158 6.37 1.36 -15.19
N ALA A 159 5.35 1.30 -14.32
CA ALA A 159 5.28 2.03 -13.06
C ALA A 159 5.43 3.55 -13.21
N ASP A 160 4.86 4.13 -14.28
CA ASP A 160 4.85 5.57 -14.51
C ASP A 160 3.59 6.28 -13.97
N CYS A 161 2.70 5.52 -13.33
CA CYS A 161 1.42 5.95 -12.79
C CYS A 161 0.41 6.40 -13.84
N PHE A 162 0.54 5.91 -15.08
CA PHE A 162 -0.39 6.18 -16.16
C PHE A 162 -0.51 5.01 -17.15
N VAL A 163 -1.63 4.29 -17.10
CA VAL A 163 -1.90 3.17 -18.02
C VAL A 163 -2.08 3.66 -19.45
N ASN A 164 -1.10 3.40 -20.33
CA ASN A 164 -1.09 3.89 -21.70
C ASN A 164 -0.57 2.86 -22.73
N LEU A 165 -0.21 3.32 -23.94
CA LEU A 165 0.28 2.43 -24.99
C LEU A 165 1.67 1.85 -24.71
N SER A 166 2.44 2.46 -23.80
CA SER A 166 3.73 1.95 -23.36
C SER A 166 3.57 0.64 -22.59
N ASP A 167 2.58 0.58 -21.69
CA ASP A 167 2.24 -0.64 -20.94
C ASP A 167 1.74 -1.73 -21.86
N LEU A 168 0.88 -1.38 -22.83
CA LEU A 168 0.45 -2.33 -23.85
C LEU A 168 1.65 -2.88 -24.65
N GLY A 169 2.67 -2.06 -24.90
CA GLY A 169 3.92 -2.49 -25.51
C GLY A 169 4.67 -3.53 -24.68
N MET A 170 4.70 -3.37 -23.35
CA MET A 170 5.29 -4.34 -22.42
C MET A 170 4.47 -5.62 -22.34
N PHE A 171 3.15 -5.51 -22.19
CA PHE A 171 2.22 -6.65 -22.21
C PHE A 171 2.37 -7.49 -23.49
N GLY A 172 2.53 -6.83 -24.64
CA GLY A 172 2.72 -7.48 -25.93
C GLY A 172 3.96 -8.39 -26.01
N LEU A 173 4.93 -8.26 -25.11
CA LEU A 173 6.09 -9.15 -25.01
C LEU A 173 5.74 -10.51 -24.38
N SER A 174 4.73 -10.54 -23.50
CA SER A 174 4.25 -11.76 -22.83
C SER A 174 2.97 -12.33 -23.47
N TYR A 175 2.29 -11.59 -24.35
CA TYR A 175 1.00 -12.00 -24.91
C TYR A 175 1.06 -13.36 -25.63
N ASN A 176 0.06 -14.20 -25.34
CA ASN A 176 -0.07 -15.57 -25.81
C ASN A 176 1.07 -16.49 -25.34
N LEU A 177 1.70 -16.15 -24.20
CA LEU A 177 2.61 -17.03 -23.47
C LEU A 177 1.96 -17.54 -22.17
N SER A 178 2.40 -18.72 -21.74
CA SER A 178 1.98 -19.35 -20.49
C SER A 178 3.17 -19.60 -19.57
N LEU A 179 2.89 -19.86 -18.30
CA LEU A 179 3.91 -20.19 -17.29
C LEU A 179 4.89 -21.26 -17.79
N GLY A 180 6.18 -20.93 -17.69
CA GLY A 180 7.29 -21.79 -18.11
C GLY A 180 7.75 -21.61 -19.56
N GLN A 181 7.04 -20.82 -20.37
CA GLN A 181 7.51 -20.45 -21.70
C GLN A 181 8.55 -19.32 -21.65
N PRO A 182 9.60 -19.35 -22.49
CA PRO A 182 10.55 -18.24 -22.57
C PRO A 182 9.85 -16.93 -22.95
N GLY A 183 10.01 -15.90 -22.12
CA GLY A 183 9.39 -14.58 -22.32
C GLY A 183 8.08 -14.38 -21.58
N TYR A 184 7.53 -15.41 -20.93
CA TYR A 184 6.40 -15.25 -20.02
C TYR A 184 6.78 -14.33 -18.86
N ASP A 185 5.96 -13.30 -18.64
CA ASP A 185 6.07 -12.35 -17.54
C ASP A 185 4.83 -12.47 -16.63
N PRO A 186 4.97 -12.93 -15.38
CA PRO A 186 3.85 -13.05 -14.44
C PRO A 186 3.20 -11.70 -14.09
N CYS A 187 3.89 -10.57 -14.31
CA CYS A 187 3.29 -9.25 -14.14
C CYS A 187 2.16 -8.98 -15.15
N CYS A 188 2.12 -9.72 -16.26
CA CYS A 188 1.11 -9.59 -17.31
C CYS A 188 -0.06 -10.59 -17.16
N ASP A 189 -0.03 -11.48 -16.17
CA ASP A 189 -1.10 -12.43 -15.83
C ASP A 189 -1.93 -11.86 -14.68
N PHE A 190 -2.86 -10.98 -15.00
CA PHE A 190 -3.61 -10.20 -14.01
C PHE A 190 -4.67 -11.05 -13.31
N ASN A 191 -5.19 -12.08 -13.98
CA ASN A 191 -6.19 -12.97 -13.40
C ASN A 191 -5.59 -14.25 -12.77
N ASP A 192 -4.26 -14.36 -12.75
CA ASP A 192 -3.50 -15.44 -12.10
C ASP A 192 -3.86 -16.83 -12.63
N ASP A 193 -4.10 -16.94 -13.95
CA ASP A 193 -4.51 -18.19 -14.60
C ASP A 193 -3.37 -18.96 -15.30
N ASP A 194 -2.12 -18.50 -15.11
CA ASP A 194 -0.89 -18.96 -15.74
C ASP A 194 -0.79 -18.68 -17.25
N ASN A 195 -1.64 -17.82 -17.82
CA ASN A 195 -1.63 -17.49 -19.25
C ASN A 195 -1.86 -15.99 -19.51
N CYS A 196 -0.86 -15.30 -20.04
CA CYS A 196 -1.04 -13.92 -20.50
C CYS A 196 -1.80 -13.90 -21.84
N ASN A 197 -3.09 -13.63 -21.83
CA ASN A 197 -3.94 -13.73 -23.02
C ASN A 197 -4.99 -12.61 -23.14
N LEU A 198 -6.07 -12.84 -23.88
CA LEU A 198 -7.11 -11.84 -24.10
C LEU A 198 -7.87 -11.46 -22.82
N SER A 199 -7.93 -12.36 -21.83
CA SER A 199 -8.46 -12.05 -20.49
C SER A 199 -7.64 -10.94 -19.83
N ASP A 200 -6.31 -11.06 -19.82
CA ASP A 200 -5.41 -10.06 -19.23
C ASP A 200 -5.44 -8.74 -19.98
N PHE A 201 -5.52 -8.81 -21.31
CA PHE A 201 -5.69 -7.63 -22.14
C PHE A 201 -6.95 -6.83 -21.78
N ALA A 202 -8.03 -7.50 -21.34
CA ALA A 202 -9.25 -6.82 -20.93
C ALA A 202 -8.99 -5.90 -19.72
N HIS A 203 -8.15 -6.31 -18.77
CA HIS A 203 -7.78 -5.48 -17.62
C HIS A 203 -6.99 -4.22 -18.04
N ILE A 204 -6.10 -4.30 -19.04
CA ILE A 204 -5.48 -3.09 -19.60
C ILE A 204 -6.53 -2.21 -20.29
N GLY A 205 -7.44 -2.81 -21.05
CA GLY A 205 -8.47 -2.08 -21.78
C GLY A 205 -9.48 -1.35 -20.88
N GLU A 206 -9.87 -1.97 -19.76
CA GLU A 206 -10.78 -1.40 -18.77
C GLU A 206 -10.18 -0.21 -18.02
N HIS A 207 -8.87 -0.20 -17.87
CA HIS A 207 -8.13 0.82 -17.11
C HIS A 207 -7.27 1.73 -18.01
N TYR A 208 -7.47 1.70 -19.32
CA TYR A 208 -6.72 2.53 -20.26
C TYR A 208 -6.94 4.02 -19.98
N GLN A 209 -5.85 4.78 -19.91
CA GLN A 209 -5.79 6.19 -19.50
C GLN A 209 -6.10 6.47 -18.04
N HIS A 210 -6.11 5.47 -17.16
CA HIS A 210 -6.14 5.73 -15.73
C HIS A 210 -4.79 6.29 -15.28
N GLU A 211 -4.83 7.44 -14.62
CA GLU A 211 -3.67 8.16 -14.04
C GLU A 211 -3.95 8.52 -12.58
N CYS A 212 -2.88 8.79 -11.83
CA CYS A 212 -2.97 9.62 -10.63
C CYS A 212 -3.25 11.09 -11.02
#